data_AF-A0A3P5ZF70-F1
#
_entry.id   AF-A0A3P5ZF70-F1
#
_cell.length_a   1.000
_cell.length_b   1.000
_cell.length_c   1.000
_cell.angle_alpha   90.00
_cell.angle_beta   90.00
_cell.angle_gamma   90.00
#
_symmetry.space_group_name_H-M   'P 1'
#
loop_
_entity.id
_entity.type
_entity.pdbx_description
1 polymer ?
#
loop_
_entity_poly.entity_id
_entity_poly.type
_entity_poly.pdbx_seq_one_letter_code
_entity_poly.pdbx_strand_id
1 'polypeptide(L)'
;MAYQANFDTTPASSVAPRPWWSRPMMTVPPISERKSTCKEMAVMCAPCCGGFFTIVLVFLIFSSINDAHSHAKISLQSFAVSSATWQGDFLVKIPSSRYSIYYDGDDASVSLGSRNVAVLNITSRRVSRDHTAFSLTFVAEEGNRSDVVSEDLDIKLVAKHKRYEDYDKAGEFNIRCQNLTRGREKIICDSSFTDLKLFSLITLRELFAHSVSVSNVTNAANVSTADWRTGLVAKSPVTRCKLSLHTVTSRLLRGDEVISQVSPSLDDFGRLVTTEKNDEPVTIVDFKHAVTSGVNGSVVWDYRVESVVGLKAEFAHGFLSVICSGIPVKFTTDAAGNVFGSLLGGMRRCGYSLRDNLNSV
;
A
#
# COMPACT_ATOMS: atom_id res chain seq x y z
N MET A 1 93.45 4.52 -34.38
CA MET A 1 93.02 5.86 -33.91
C MET A 1 91.52 5.80 -33.65
N ALA A 2 91.11 6.08 -32.42
CA ALA A 2 89.75 6.49 -32.07
C ALA A 2 89.47 7.88 -32.69
N TYR A 3 88.27 8.34 -33.03
CA TYR A 3 87.03 8.36 -32.25
C TYR A 3 85.78 8.41 -33.15
N GLN A 4 84.68 7.95 -32.55
CA GLN A 4 83.30 7.84 -33.03
C GLN A 4 82.54 9.16 -32.88
N ALA A 5 81.50 9.36 -33.72
CA ALA A 5 80.29 10.05 -33.28
C ALA A 5 79.07 9.35 -33.92
N ASN A 6 78.31 8.67 -33.06
CA ASN A 6 76.99 8.14 -33.34
C ASN A 6 76.03 9.28 -33.69
N PHE A 7 75.24 9.12 -34.75
CA PHE A 7 73.88 9.63 -34.81
C PHE A 7 72.99 8.56 -35.43
N ASP A 8 72.40 7.74 -34.56
CA ASP A 8 71.16 7.02 -34.85
C ASP A 8 70.12 8.07 -35.24
N THR A 9 69.66 8.05 -36.48
CA THR A 9 68.47 8.80 -36.89
C THR A 9 67.49 7.82 -37.51
N THR A 10 66.80 7.10 -36.63
CA THR A 10 65.56 6.38 -36.95
C THR A 10 64.57 7.38 -37.57
N PRO A 11 64.04 7.15 -38.78
CA PRO A 11 62.89 7.92 -39.22
C PRO A 11 61.69 7.53 -38.35
N ALA A 12 61.02 8.51 -37.76
CA ALA A 12 59.80 8.30 -36.99
C ALA A 12 58.71 7.74 -37.92
N SER A 13 58.40 6.44 -37.81
CA SER A 13 57.18 5.88 -38.39
C SER A 13 56.00 6.34 -37.51
N SER A 14 55.47 7.53 -37.81
CA SER A 14 54.22 8.02 -37.25
C SER A 14 53.05 7.26 -37.87
N VAL A 15 52.84 6.01 -37.44
CA VAL A 15 51.59 5.30 -37.70
C VAL A 15 50.53 5.92 -36.80
N ALA A 16 49.78 6.87 -37.34
CA ALA A 16 48.58 7.38 -36.69
C ALA A 16 47.62 6.19 -36.42
N PRO A 17 47.02 6.08 -35.21
CA PRO A 17 46.08 5.02 -34.90
C PRO A 17 44.90 5.08 -35.89
N ARG A 18 44.71 4.02 -36.69
CA ARG A 18 43.58 3.97 -37.61
C ARG A 18 42.27 3.91 -36.82
N PRO A 19 41.28 4.77 -37.12
CA PRO A 19 39.99 4.73 -36.45
C PRO A 19 39.29 3.39 -36.66
N TRP A 20 38.67 2.84 -35.61
CA TRP A 20 38.10 1.47 -35.60
C TRP A 20 37.04 1.19 -36.67
N TRP A 21 36.39 2.23 -37.20
CA TRP A 21 35.44 2.17 -38.31
C TRP A 21 36.08 2.00 -39.71
N SER A 22 37.42 2.02 -39.82
CA SER A 22 38.14 1.83 -41.08
C SER A 22 38.55 0.37 -41.36
N ARG A 23 38.10 -0.59 -40.53
CA ARG A 23 38.35 -2.02 -40.80
C ARG A 23 37.38 -2.53 -41.87
N PRO A 24 37.86 -3.32 -42.85
CA PRO A 24 36.98 -3.89 -43.86
C PRO A 24 35.90 -4.74 -43.20
N MET A 25 34.64 -4.45 -43.52
CA MET A 25 33.50 -5.28 -43.16
C MET A 25 33.71 -6.64 -43.82
N MET A 26 33.77 -7.70 -43.02
CA MET A 26 33.83 -9.07 -43.50
C MET A 26 32.54 -9.36 -44.28
N THR A 27 32.63 -9.39 -45.60
CA THR A 27 31.55 -9.81 -46.48
C THR A 27 31.37 -11.32 -46.33
N VAL A 28 30.34 -11.71 -45.56
CA VAL A 28 29.94 -13.12 -45.45
C VAL A 28 29.22 -13.50 -46.75
N PRO A 29 29.65 -14.54 -47.48
CA PRO A 29 28.97 -14.99 -48.69
C PRO A 29 27.56 -15.50 -48.38
N PRO A 30 26.62 -15.43 -49.35
CA PRO A 30 25.23 -15.81 -49.15
C PRO A 30 25.07 -17.27 -48.70
N ILE A 31 24.13 -17.49 -47.77
CA ILE A 31 23.87 -18.77 -47.08
C ILE A 31 23.55 -19.93 -48.05
N SER A 32 23.17 -19.62 -49.29
CA SER A 32 22.77 -20.60 -50.31
C SER A 32 23.93 -21.41 -50.91
N GLU A 33 25.19 -21.01 -50.74
CA GLU A 33 26.31 -21.61 -51.49
C GLU A 33 27.24 -22.51 -50.66
N ARG A 34 27.12 -22.53 -49.32
CA ARG A 34 27.99 -23.38 -48.47
C ARG A 34 27.39 -23.70 -47.11
N LYS A 35 27.57 -24.94 -46.65
CA LYS A 35 27.25 -25.36 -45.28
C LYS A 35 28.15 -24.58 -44.31
N SER A 36 27.54 -23.76 -43.45
CA SER A 36 28.25 -22.92 -42.47
C SER A 36 29.15 -23.78 -41.59
N THR A 37 30.41 -23.35 -41.46
CA THR A 37 31.38 -24.02 -40.59
C THR A 37 31.05 -23.67 -39.15
N CYS A 38 31.23 -24.57 -38.18
CA CYS A 38 30.89 -24.33 -36.78
C CYS A 38 31.54 -23.03 -36.21
N LYS A 39 32.70 -22.64 -36.75
CA LYS A 39 33.38 -21.37 -36.44
C LYS A 39 32.64 -20.13 -36.97
N GLU A 40 32.02 -20.20 -38.15
CA GLU A 40 31.27 -19.10 -38.76
C GLU A 40 29.92 -18.88 -38.07
N MET A 41 29.26 -19.96 -37.65
CA MET A 41 28.06 -19.90 -36.81
C MET A 41 28.36 -19.22 -35.46
N ALA A 42 29.49 -19.58 -34.82
CA ALA A 42 29.90 -18.98 -33.56
C ALA A 42 30.17 -17.46 -33.68
N VAL A 43 30.76 -17.02 -34.80
CA VAL A 43 31.00 -15.58 -35.08
C VAL A 43 29.68 -14.82 -35.29
N MET A 44 28.68 -15.42 -35.95
CA MET A 44 27.35 -14.80 -36.09
C MET A 44 26.55 -14.76 -34.78
N CYS A 45 26.70 -15.76 -33.89
CA CYS A 45 25.99 -15.77 -32.60
C CYS A 45 26.67 -14.92 -31.52
N ALA A 46 27.97 -14.62 -31.64
CA ALA A 46 28.72 -13.86 -30.64
C ALA A 46 28.12 -12.47 -30.31
N PRO A 47 27.64 -11.65 -31.28
CA PRO A 47 26.98 -10.38 -31.00
C PRO A 47 25.64 -10.55 -30.27
N CYS A 48 24.86 -11.58 -30.61
CA CYS A 48 23.59 -11.88 -29.96
C CYS A 48 23.79 -12.33 -28.52
N CYS A 49 24.79 -13.20 -28.27
CA CYS A 49 25.16 -13.62 -26.92
C CYS A 49 25.67 -12.43 -26.11
N GLY A 50 26.55 -11.60 -26.68
CA GLY A 50 27.04 -10.39 -26.02
C GLY A 50 25.92 -9.43 -25.64
N GLY A 51 24.98 -9.16 -26.56
CA GLY A 51 23.81 -8.33 -26.30
C GLY A 51 22.85 -8.92 -25.26
N PHE A 52 22.62 -10.24 -25.30
CA PHE A 52 21.80 -10.91 -24.30
C PHE A 52 22.45 -10.87 -22.91
N PHE A 53 23.75 -11.14 -22.81
CA PHE A 53 24.49 -11.06 -21.55
C PHE A 53 24.55 -9.63 -21.00
N THR A 54 24.64 -8.59 -21.83
CA THR A 54 24.58 -7.21 -21.35
C THR A 54 23.19 -6.85 -20.84
N ILE A 55 22.11 -7.26 -21.54
CA ILE A 55 20.74 -7.07 -21.06
C ILE A 55 20.52 -7.81 -19.74
N VAL A 56 20.94 -9.07 -19.65
CA VAL A 56 20.84 -9.87 -18.42
C VAL A 56 21.66 -9.25 -17.30
N LEU A 57 22.89 -8.81 -17.57
CA LEU A 57 23.74 -8.16 -16.57
C LEU A 57 23.13 -6.85 -16.08
N VAL A 58 22.60 -6.02 -16.98
CA VAL A 58 21.90 -4.78 -16.64
C VAL A 58 20.66 -5.09 -15.80
N PHE A 59 19.88 -6.10 -16.18
CA PHE A 59 18.72 -6.55 -15.41
C PHE A 59 19.10 -7.08 -14.03
N LEU A 60 20.20 -7.85 -13.93
CA LEU A 60 20.74 -8.34 -12.66
C LEU A 60 21.24 -7.19 -11.79
N ILE A 61 21.97 -6.22 -12.33
CA ILE A 61 22.37 -5.00 -11.59
C ILE A 61 21.13 -4.24 -11.11
N PHE A 62 20.12 -4.07 -11.97
CA PHE A 62 18.87 -3.44 -11.56
C PHE A 62 18.15 -4.26 -10.47
N SER A 63 18.19 -5.58 -10.52
CA SER A 63 17.57 -6.48 -9.54
C SER A 63 18.34 -6.51 -8.20
N SER A 64 19.67 -6.56 -8.23
CA SER A 64 20.52 -6.58 -7.02
C SER A 64 20.51 -5.24 -6.28
N ILE A 65 20.30 -4.12 -6.97
CA ILE A 65 20.05 -2.83 -6.31
C ILE A 65 18.66 -2.80 -5.64
N ASN A 66 17.72 -3.66 -6.05
CA ASN A 66 16.41 -3.78 -5.41
C ASN A 66 16.53 -4.41 -4.01
N ASP A 67 17.51 -5.31 -3.81
CA ASP A 67 17.85 -5.88 -2.49
C ASP A 67 18.63 -4.92 -1.58
N ALA A 68 19.01 -3.72 -2.07
CA ALA A 68 19.53 -2.68 -1.19
C ALA A 68 18.38 -2.11 -0.36
N HIS A 69 18.07 -2.81 0.73
CA HIS A 69 17.01 -2.52 1.69
C HIS A 69 16.92 -1.02 1.93
N SER A 70 15.81 -0.40 1.52
CA SER A 70 15.60 1.03 1.72
C SER A 70 15.31 1.30 3.19
N HIS A 71 16.35 1.33 4.02
CA HIS A 71 16.27 1.75 5.41
C HIS A 71 16.12 3.27 5.44
N ALA A 72 14.89 3.76 5.35
CA ALA A 72 14.59 5.17 5.54
C ALA A 72 14.84 5.51 7.01
N LYS A 73 15.78 6.39 7.33
CA LYS A 73 15.97 6.81 8.72
C LYS A 73 14.86 7.77 9.09
N ILE A 74 14.07 7.42 10.09
CA ILE A 74 12.93 8.22 10.53
C ILE A 74 13.18 8.70 11.94
N SER A 75 12.97 10.00 12.14
CA SER A 75 13.09 10.64 13.44
C SER A 75 11.82 11.42 13.73
N LEU A 76 11.24 11.18 14.90
CA LEU A 76 10.16 11.98 15.44
C LEU A 76 10.74 13.26 16.01
N GLN A 77 10.38 14.41 15.46
CA GLN A 77 10.86 15.72 15.89
C GLN A 77 10.07 16.23 17.09
N SER A 78 8.74 16.23 16.98
CA SER A 78 7.83 16.72 18.00
C SER A 78 6.65 15.78 18.15
N PHE A 79 6.10 15.68 19.36
CA PHE A 79 4.88 14.93 19.63
C PHE A 79 4.01 15.70 20.61
N ALA A 80 2.93 16.28 20.08
CA ALA A 80 2.02 17.14 20.80
C ALA A 80 0.65 16.47 20.94
N VAL A 81 -0.02 16.77 22.06
CA VAL A 81 -1.37 16.26 22.38
C VAL A 81 -2.24 17.40 22.82
N SER A 82 -3.34 17.64 22.11
CA SER A 82 -4.31 18.70 22.37
C SER A 82 -5.71 18.11 22.52
N SER A 83 -6.23 18.12 23.76
CA SER A 83 -7.57 17.65 24.19
C SER A 83 -7.89 16.16 23.92
N ALA A 84 -7.76 15.70 22.67
CA ALA A 84 -7.84 14.30 22.22
C ALA A 84 -7.08 14.05 20.89
N THR A 85 -6.55 15.10 20.27
CA THR A 85 -5.83 15.04 19.01
C THR A 85 -4.34 14.93 19.27
N TRP A 86 -3.73 13.94 18.64
CA TRP A 86 -2.30 13.70 18.64
C TRP A 86 -1.72 14.24 17.34
N GLN A 87 -0.62 14.96 17.46
CA GLN A 87 0.13 15.48 16.33
C GLN A 87 1.59 15.08 16.47
N GLY A 88 2.10 14.34 15.50
CA GLY A 88 3.51 13.95 15.43
C GLY A 88 4.17 14.51 14.19
N ASP A 89 5.26 15.26 14.36
CA ASP A 89 6.09 15.74 13.26
C ASP A 89 7.28 14.82 13.08
N PHE A 90 7.46 14.30 11.88
CA PHE A 90 8.51 13.34 11.55
C PHE A 90 9.42 13.90 10.47
N LEU A 91 10.71 13.63 10.62
CA LEU A 91 11.72 13.87 9.58
C LEU A 91 12.21 12.52 9.06
N VAL A 92 11.98 12.30 7.77
CA VAL A 92 12.35 11.09 7.05
C VAL A 92 13.53 11.40 6.15
N LYS A 93 14.58 10.60 6.29
CA LYS A 93 15.70 10.56 5.36
C LYS A 93 15.61 9.27 4.55
N ILE A 94 15.27 9.40 3.26
CA ILE A 94 15.19 8.26 2.34
C ILE A 94 16.47 8.26 1.50
N PRO A 95 17.40 7.32 1.71
CA PRO A 95 18.60 7.23 0.89
C PRO A 95 18.31 6.68 -0.52
N SER A 96 17.14 6.07 -0.74
CA SER A 96 16.80 5.39 -1.99
C SER A 96 16.27 6.32 -3.08
N SER A 97 16.83 6.15 -4.29
CA SER A 97 16.39 6.81 -5.52
C SER A 97 15.20 6.13 -6.21
N ARG A 98 14.79 4.93 -5.77
CA ARG A 98 13.79 4.12 -6.49
C ARG A 98 12.37 4.21 -5.97
N TYR A 99 12.20 4.46 -4.67
CA TYR A 99 10.90 4.52 -4.03
C TYR A 99 10.59 5.92 -3.53
N SER A 100 9.32 6.29 -3.58
CA SER A 100 8.75 7.47 -2.91
C SER A 100 7.68 7.03 -1.94
N ILE A 101 7.69 7.60 -0.73
CA ILE A 101 6.61 7.39 0.24
C ILE A 101 5.42 8.25 -0.18
N TYR A 102 4.24 7.67 -0.16
CA TYR A 102 2.98 8.37 -0.40
C TYR A 102 2.33 8.69 0.96
N TYR A 103 2.06 9.97 1.18
CA TYR A 103 1.59 10.51 2.45
C TYR A 103 0.11 10.87 2.36
N ASP A 104 -0.72 9.87 2.07
CA ASP A 104 -2.17 10.02 2.02
C ASP A 104 -2.78 9.38 3.27
N GLY A 105 -3.69 10.12 3.93
CA GLY A 105 -4.37 9.65 5.13
C GLY A 105 -5.23 8.41 4.89
N ASP A 106 -5.77 8.26 3.68
CA ASP A 106 -6.63 7.13 3.31
C ASP A 106 -5.85 5.83 3.06
N ASP A 107 -4.56 5.94 2.75
CA ASP A 107 -3.68 4.80 2.50
C ASP A 107 -2.79 4.47 3.72
N ALA A 108 -2.85 5.28 4.77
CA ALA A 108 -2.05 5.09 5.96
C ALA A 108 -2.80 4.31 7.05
N SER A 109 -2.10 3.42 7.74
CA SER A 109 -2.64 2.77 8.93
C SER A 109 -1.79 3.12 10.15
N VAL A 110 -2.43 3.58 11.22
CA VAL A 110 -1.76 3.96 12.47
C VAL A 110 -2.37 3.16 13.61
N SER A 111 -1.50 2.66 14.49
CA SER A 111 -1.87 2.04 15.75
C SER A 111 -1.00 2.59 16.87
N LEU A 112 -1.63 2.85 18.02
CA LEU A 112 -0.96 3.35 19.22
C LEU A 112 -1.24 2.36 20.35
N GLY A 113 -0.25 1.53 20.69
CA GLY A 113 -0.40 0.45 21.67
C GLY A 113 -1.60 -0.46 21.35
N SER A 114 -2.49 -0.62 22.33
CA SER A 114 -3.74 -1.37 22.19
C SER A 114 -4.95 -0.52 21.83
N ARG A 115 -4.78 0.79 21.62
CA ARG A 115 -5.89 1.74 21.42
C ARG A 115 -6.36 1.76 19.97
N ASN A 116 -7.66 1.98 19.78
CA ASN A 116 -8.17 2.31 18.46
C ASN A 116 -7.77 3.73 18.06
N VAL A 117 -7.40 3.90 16.79
CA VAL A 117 -6.87 5.16 16.25
C VAL A 117 -7.55 5.49 14.92
N ALA A 118 -7.93 6.76 14.79
CA ALA A 118 -8.48 7.37 13.58
C ALA A 118 -7.47 8.37 13.01
N VAL A 119 -6.98 8.13 11.79
CA VAL A 119 -6.08 9.06 11.10
C VAL A 119 -6.92 10.22 10.55
N LEU A 120 -6.63 11.45 10.98
CA LEU A 120 -7.37 12.63 10.51
C LEU A 120 -6.73 13.20 9.24
N ASN A 121 -5.41 13.38 9.27
CA ASN A 121 -4.69 14.01 8.16
C ASN A 121 -3.20 13.64 8.20
N ILE A 122 -2.60 13.56 7.02
CA ILE A 122 -1.16 13.47 6.83
C ILE A 122 -0.75 14.56 5.86
N THR A 123 0.12 15.44 6.30
CA THR A 123 0.72 16.45 5.44
C THR A 123 2.19 16.15 5.27
N SER A 124 2.73 16.35 4.07
CA SER A 124 4.15 16.16 3.81
C SER A 124 4.74 17.36 3.08
N ARG A 125 5.98 17.67 3.41
CA ARG A 125 6.76 18.74 2.80
C ARG A 125 8.16 18.23 2.53
N ARG A 126 8.58 18.36 1.28
CA ARG A 126 9.97 18.10 0.90
C ARG A 126 10.86 19.19 1.49
N VAL A 127 11.83 18.80 2.32
CA VAL A 127 12.80 19.72 2.94
C VAL A 127 14.06 19.82 2.08
N SER A 128 14.54 18.69 1.57
CA SER A 128 15.69 18.63 0.65
C SER A 128 15.55 17.47 -0.33
N ARG A 129 16.60 17.18 -1.11
CA ARG A 129 16.58 16.10 -2.10
C ARG A 129 16.20 14.75 -1.48
N ASP A 130 16.74 14.46 -0.29
CA ASP A 130 16.65 13.17 0.40
C ASP A 130 15.91 13.25 1.75
N HIS A 131 15.50 14.46 2.17
CA HIS A 131 14.76 14.66 3.42
C HIS A 131 13.34 15.14 3.15
N THR A 132 12.37 14.45 3.75
CA THR A 132 10.95 14.81 3.74
C THR A 132 10.48 14.93 5.17
N ALA A 133 9.85 16.05 5.50
CA ALA A 133 9.13 16.19 6.76
C ALA A 133 7.66 15.83 6.52
N PHE A 134 7.05 15.06 7.43
CA PHE A 134 5.61 14.86 7.40
C PHE A 134 5.03 15.06 8.79
N SER A 135 3.82 15.61 8.85
CA SER A 135 3.04 15.79 10.07
C SER A 135 1.83 14.87 10.01
N LEU A 136 1.67 14.05 11.04
CA LEU A 136 0.57 13.11 11.19
C LEU A 136 -0.34 13.61 12.30
N THR A 137 -1.62 13.77 11.97
CA THR A 137 -2.67 14.14 12.93
C THR A 137 -3.65 12.99 13.07
N PHE A 138 -3.87 12.52 14.29
CA PHE A 138 -4.78 11.41 14.57
C PHE A 138 -5.51 11.57 15.91
N VAL A 139 -6.62 10.88 16.07
CA VAL A 139 -7.35 10.77 17.33
C VAL A 139 -7.24 9.32 17.81
N ALA A 140 -6.99 9.14 19.10
CA ALA A 140 -6.96 7.82 19.72
C ALA A 140 -8.10 7.71 20.74
N GLU A 141 -8.56 6.49 20.96
CA GLU A 141 -9.47 6.15 22.05
C GLU A 141 -8.92 6.63 23.39
N GLU A 142 -9.78 7.24 24.22
CA GLU A 142 -9.39 7.80 25.51
C GLU A 142 -9.09 6.66 26.49
N GLY A 143 -7.80 6.36 26.66
CA GLY A 143 -7.32 5.40 27.67
C GLY A 143 -7.34 6.00 29.07
N ASN A 144 -7.15 5.14 30.08
CA ASN A 144 -7.18 5.55 31.48
C ASN A 144 -6.17 6.69 31.72
N ARG A 145 -6.69 7.85 32.15
CA ARG A 145 -5.99 9.15 32.18
C ARG A 145 -4.78 9.20 33.13
N SER A 146 -4.56 8.15 33.92
CA SER A 146 -3.53 8.04 34.96
C SER A 146 -2.17 7.56 34.46
N ASP A 147 -2.12 6.96 33.28
CA ASP A 147 -0.98 6.12 32.94
C ASP A 147 -0.06 6.88 31.98
N VAL A 148 1.05 7.37 32.55
CA VAL A 148 2.27 7.78 31.85
C VAL A 148 2.88 6.53 31.20
N VAL A 149 2.16 5.90 30.29
CA VAL A 149 2.58 4.68 29.63
C VAL A 149 3.24 5.08 28.32
N SER A 150 4.52 4.77 28.26
CA SER A 150 5.27 4.61 27.02
C SER A 150 4.51 3.65 26.12
N GLU A 151 3.79 4.18 25.13
CA GLU A 151 3.08 3.38 24.13
C GLU A 151 3.92 3.30 22.86
N ASP A 152 3.83 2.16 22.17
CA ASP A 152 4.46 1.95 20.87
C ASP A 152 3.54 2.51 19.78
N LEU A 153 4.07 3.37 18.92
CA LEU A 153 3.38 3.88 17.74
C LEU A 153 3.89 3.15 16.50
N ASP A 154 2.98 2.45 15.86
CA ASP A 154 3.21 1.75 14.61
C ASP A 154 2.45 2.50 13.49
N ILE A 155 3.19 2.95 12.47
CA ILE A 155 2.65 3.64 11.29
C ILE A 155 3.02 2.82 10.05
N LYS A 156 2.04 2.54 9.20
CA LYS A 156 2.28 1.96 7.87
C LYS A 156 1.91 2.96 6.80
N LEU A 157 2.84 3.23 5.90
CA LEU A 157 2.67 4.11 4.75
C LEU A 157 2.91 3.35 3.45
N VAL A 158 2.21 3.73 2.39
CA VAL A 158 2.38 3.13 1.07
C VAL A 158 3.63 3.68 0.39
N ALA A 159 4.40 2.79 -0.24
CA ALA A 159 5.50 3.15 -1.13
C ALA A 159 5.08 2.99 -2.59
N LYS A 160 5.55 3.91 -3.44
CA LYS A 160 5.38 3.86 -4.90
C LYS A 160 6.74 3.85 -5.60
N HIS A 161 6.81 3.25 -6.78
CA HIS A 161 8.00 3.31 -7.62
C HIS A 161 8.15 4.71 -8.25
N LYS A 162 9.37 5.26 -8.28
CA LYS A 162 9.67 6.57 -8.89
C LYS A 162 9.81 6.53 -10.41
N ARG A 163 9.99 5.35 -11.03
CA ARG A 163 10.40 5.19 -12.44
C ARG A 163 9.32 4.71 -13.40
N TYR A 164 8.18 4.25 -12.88
CA TYR A 164 7.06 3.81 -13.72
C TYR A 164 6.02 4.93 -13.73
N GLU A 165 5.68 5.42 -14.92
CA GLU A 165 4.64 6.44 -15.13
C GLU A 165 3.24 5.91 -14.74
N ASP A 166 3.08 4.58 -14.65
CA ASP A 166 1.91 3.93 -14.08
C ASP A 166 2.14 3.66 -12.58
N TYR A 167 1.18 4.07 -11.75
CA TYR A 167 1.19 4.06 -10.29
C TYR A 167 1.23 2.66 -9.64
N ASP A 168 2.26 1.87 -9.91
CA ASP A 168 2.42 0.58 -9.25
C ASP A 168 2.86 0.77 -7.80
N LYS A 169 2.03 0.29 -6.86
CA LYS A 169 2.42 0.20 -5.45
C LYS A 169 3.68 -0.67 -5.36
N ALA A 170 4.72 -0.16 -4.71
CA ALA A 170 6.02 -0.81 -4.59
C ALA A 170 6.18 -1.63 -3.31
N GLY A 171 5.49 -1.22 -2.24
CA GLY A 171 5.60 -1.87 -0.95
C GLY A 171 4.93 -1.05 0.15
N GLU A 172 5.19 -1.47 1.39
CA GLU A 172 4.75 -0.77 2.60
C GLU A 172 5.97 -0.38 3.43
N PHE A 173 6.02 0.87 3.88
CA PHE A 173 6.95 1.34 4.89
C PHE A 173 6.30 1.21 6.26
N ASN A 174 6.86 0.35 7.10
CA ASN A 174 6.44 0.24 8.50
C ASN A 174 7.42 1.03 9.36
N ILE A 175 6.86 1.91 10.20
CA ILE A 175 7.58 2.78 11.11
C ILE A 175 7.13 2.41 12.51
N ARG A 176 8.08 2.10 13.39
CA ARG A 176 7.83 1.77 14.78
C ARG A 176 8.60 2.73 15.68
N CYS A 177 7.89 3.48 16.50
CA CYS A 177 8.47 4.36 17.50
C CYS A 177 8.14 3.80 18.89
N GLN A 178 9.16 3.40 19.64
CA GLN A 178 9.01 2.86 20.99
C GLN A 178 9.15 3.95 22.05
N ASN A 179 8.54 3.70 23.21
CA ASN A 179 8.66 4.55 24.40
C ASN A 179 8.27 6.02 24.17
N LEU A 180 7.13 6.24 23.51
CA LEU A 180 6.60 7.58 23.30
C LEU A 180 6.08 8.16 24.60
N THR A 181 6.68 9.27 25.01
CA THR A 181 6.20 10.07 26.14
C THR A 181 5.83 11.46 25.66
N ARG A 182 4.78 12.03 26.27
CA ARG A 182 4.32 13.38 25.98
C ARG A 182 5.43 14.39 26.27
N GLY A 183 5.81 15.18 25.27
CA GLY A 183 6.81 16.24 25.41
C GLY A 183 8.27 15.79 25.27
N ARG A 184 8.56 14.54 24.89
CA ARG A 184 9.92 14.19 24.45
C ARG A 184 10.18 14.71 23.04
N GLU A 185 11.32 15.36 22.89
CA GLU A 185 11.84 15.80 21.60
C GLU A 185 12.83 14.76 21.08
N LYS A 186 12.76 14.50 19.77
CA LYS A 186 13.76 13.71 19.02
C LYS A 186 13.89 12.24 19.45
N ILE A 187 12.91 11.42 19.10
CA ILE A 187 12.97 9.95 19.21
C ILE A 187 13.38 9.36 17.85
N ILE A 188 14.32 8.42 17.85
CA ILE A 188 14.66 7.65 16.66
C ILE A 188 13.67 6.49 16.57
N CYS A 189 13.02 6.37 15.41
CA CYS A 189 12.09 5.29 15.15
C CYS A 189 12.73 4.24 14.24
N ASP A 190 12.40 3.00 14.48
CA ASP A 190 12.77 1.90 13.61
C ASP A 190 11.91 1.95 12.35
N SER A 191 12.53 1.61 11.22
CA SER A 191 11.85 1.53 9.95
C SER A 191 12.18 0.23 9.24
N SER A 192 11.15 -0.36 8.64
CA SER A 192 11.29 -1.51 7.77
C SER A 192 10.50 -1.27 6.49
N PHE A 193 10.97 -1.88 5.41
CA PHE A 193 10.29 -1.85 4.13
C PHE A 193 9.89 -3.26 3.76
N THR A 194 8.62 -3.43 3.36
CA THR A 194 8.09 -4.69 2.89
C THR A 194 7.76 -4.56 1.41
N ASP A 195 8.65 -5.13 0.57
CA ASP A 195 8.47 -5.15 -0.88
C ASP A 195 7.18 -5.87 -1.29
N LEU A 196 6.51 -5.32 -2.30
CA LEU A 196 5.50 -6.03 -3.06
C LEU A 196 6.21 -6.99 -4.03
N LYS A 197 6.25 -8.28 -3.71
CA LYS A 197 6.77 -9.28 -4.65
C LYS A 197 5.91 -9.29 -5.92
N LEU A 198 6.55 -9.05 -7.07
CA LEU A 198 5.93 -9.05 -8.40
C LEU A 198 5.19 -10.36 -8.74
N PHE A 199 5.54 -11.48 -8.10
CA PHE A 199 4.87 -12.78 -8.28
C PHE A 199 3.63 -12.97 -7.39
N SER A 200 3.34 -12.06 -6.46
CA SER A 200 2.11 -12.06 -5.66
C SER A 200 0.97 -11.38 -6.43
N LEU A 201 0.80 -11.74 -7.70
CA LEU A 201 -0.25 -11.29 -8.64
C LEU A 201 -1.65 -11.80 -8.27
N ILE A 202 -1.90 -12.10 -7.00
CA ILE A 202 -3.26 -12.24 -6.50
C ILE A 202 -3.78 -10.81 -6.34
N THR A 203 -4.76 -10.49 -7.18
CA THR A 203 -5.21 -9.16 -7.61
C THR A 203 -5.75 -8.23 -6.52
N LEU A 204 -5.80 -8.68 -5.26
CA LEU A 204 -6.26 -7.90 -4.12
C LEU A 204 -5.26 -8.01 -2.98
N ARG A 205 -4.68 -6.87 -2.56
CA ARG A 205 -3.82 -6.80 -1.36
C ARG A 205 -4.40 -6.01 -0.21
N GLU A 206 -5.28 -5.05 -0.51
CA GLU A 206 -5.79 -4.15 0.51
C GLU A 206 -7.29 -3.92 0.35
N LEU A 207 -7.98 -4.07 1.46
CA LEU A 207 -9.40 -3.81 1.58
C LEU A 207 -9.61 -2.81 2.71
N PHE A 208 -10.48 -1.83 2.47
CA PHE A 208 -10.75 -0.76 3.43
C PHE A 208 -12.25 -0.58 3.63
N ALA A 209 -12.65 -0.20 4.84
CA ALA A 209 -13.92 0.46 5.07
C ALA A 209 -13.73 1.94 4.71
N HIS A 210 -14.26 2.35 3.56
CA HIS A 210 -14.08 3.69 3.00
C HIS A 210 -15.15 4.68 3.49
N SER A 211 -16.33 4.18 3.83
CA SER A 211 -17.42 5.01 4.33
C SER A 211 -18.24 4.24 5.35
N VAL A 212 -18.72 4.97 6.35
CA VAL A 212 -19.74 4.51 7.28
C VAL A 212 -20.72 5.65 7.42
N SER A 213 -22.00 5.35 7.27
CA SER A 213 -23.07 6.29 7.59
C SER A 213 -24.13 5.63 8.44
N VAL A 214 -24.63 6.39 9.41
CA VAL A 214 -25.72 5.97 10.29
C VAL A 214 -26.81 7.01 10.20
N SER A 215 -28.03 6.59 9.89
CA SER A 215 -29.18 7.46 9.69
C SER A 215 -30.45 6.87 10.29
N ASN A 216 -31.54 7.64 10.26
CA ASN A 216 -32.87 7.20 10.70
C ASN A 216 -32.88 6.67 12.16
N VAL A 217 -32.22 7.41 13.05
CA VAL A 217 -32.14 7.03 14.47
C VAL A 217 -33.50 7.24 15.12
N THR A 218 -34.17 6.16 15.48
CA THR A 218 -35.46 6.19 16.19
C THR A 218 -35.27 5.80 17.65
N ASN A 219 -35.76 6.64 18.55
CA ASN A 219 -35.77 6.36 19.99
C ASN A 219 -37.12 5.73 20.37
N ALA A 220 -37.19 4.40 20.44
CA ALA A 220 -38.38 3.68 20.89
C ALA A 220 -38.06 2.98 22.22
N ALA A 221 -38.82 3.30 23.28
CA ALA A 221 -38.82 2.58 24.56
C ALA A 221 -37.43 2.08 25.04
N ASN A 222 -36.49 3.01 25.26
CA ASN A 222 -35.13 2.78 25.79
C ASN A 222 -34.11 2.12 24.86
N VAL A 223 -34.46 1.82 23.60
CA VAL A 223 -33.52 1.32 22.58
C VAL A 223 -33.51 2.28 21.39
N SER A 224 -32.33 2.76 21.00
CA SER A 224 -32.16 3.49 19.75
C SER A 224 -31.78 2.52 18.64
N THR A 225 -32.59 2.49 17.59
CA THR A 225 -32.30 1.74 16.35
C THR A 225 -31.97 2.70 15.24
N ALA A 226 -31.07 2.30 14.34
CA ALA A 226 -30.66 3.12 13.21
C ALA A 226 -30.38 2.27 11.97
N ASP A 227 -30.45 2.90 10.82
CA ASP A 227 -30.01 2.32 9.56
C ASP A 227 -28.52 2.62 9.38
N TRP A 228 -27.73 1.57 9.22
CA TRP A 228 -26.29 1.63 9.05
C TRP A 228 -25.91 1.27 7.63
N ARG A 229 -25.00 2.03 7.05
CA ARG A 229 -24.37 1.71 5.77
C ARG A 229 -22.87 1.66 5.95
N THR A 230 -22.24 0.60 5.47
CA THR A 230 -20.78 0.49 5.42
C THR A 230 -20.33 0.24 4.00
N GLY A 231 -19.50 1.14 3.48
CA GLY A 231 -18.87 1.00 2.19
C GLY A 231 -17.51 0.32 2.32
N LEU A 232 -17.33 -0.81 1.66
CA LEU A 232 -16.06 -1.51 1.53
C LEU A 232 -15.45 -1.21 0.17
N VAL A 233 -14.15 -0.90 0.12
CA VAL A 233 -13.41 -0.67 -1.13
C VAL A 233 -12.20 -1.59 -1.21
N ALA A 234 -12.05 -2.23 -2.38
CA ALA A 234 -10.86 -2.97 -2.75
C ALA A 234 -9.89 -2.06 -3.53
N LYS A 235 -8.62 -2.01 -3.11
CA LYS A 235 -7.56 -1.35 -3.87
C LYS A 235 -6.59 -2.39 -4.42
N SER A 236 -6.48 -2.45 -5.75
CA SER A 236 -5.45 -3.24 -6.43
C SER A 236 -4.11 -2.49 -6.41
N PRO A 237 -2.97 -3.17 -6.18
CA PRO A 237 -1.65 -2.57 -6.37
C PRO A 237 -1.31 -2.35 -7.85
N VAL A 238 -2.01 -3.03 -8.76
CA VAL A 238 -1.87 -2.92 -10.23
C VAL A 238 -3.02 -2.10 -10.77
N THR A 239 -2.73 -0.95 -11.36
CA THR A 239 -3.71 0.02 -11.89
C THR A 239 -4.64 -0.56 -12.97
N ARG A 240 -4.22 -1.63 -13.64
CA ARG A 240 -4.97 -2.26 -14.74
C ARG A 240 -5.94 -3.36 -14.32
N CYS A 241 -5.92 -3.81 -13.06
CA CYS A 241 -6.84 -4.84 -12.61
C CYS A 241 -8.18 -4.22 -12.16
N LYS A 242 -9.25 -4.45 -12.92
CA LYS A 242 -10.61 -4.14 -12.47
C LYS A 242 -11.02 -5.15 -11.40
N LEU A 243 -11.35 -4.64 -10.22
CA LEU A 243 -11.89 -5.41 -9.11
C LEU A 243 -13.35 -5.01 -8.92
N SER A 244 -14.22 -6.00 -8.79
CA SER A 244 -15.60 -5.81 -8.39
C SER A 244 -15.88 -6.65 -7.15
N LEU A 245 -16.58 -6.02 -6.20
CA LEU A 245 -16.99 -6.65 -4.94
C LEU A 245 -18.51 -6.69 -4.88
N HIS A 246 -19.05 -7.83 -4.49
CA HIS A 246 -20.47 -7.94 -4.14
C HIS A 246 -20.61 -8.57 -2.76
N THR A 247 -21.50 -7.99 -1.95
CA THR A 247 -21.73 -8.48 -0.59
C THR A 247 -22.58 -9.75 -0.64
N VAL A 248 -22.11 -10.80 0.04
CA VAL A 248 -22.83 -12.08 0.16
C VAL A 248 -23.54 -12.14 1.49
N THR A 249 -22.78 -12.04 2.59
CA THR A 249 -23.34 -11.98 3.94
C THR A 249 -22.55 -10.99 4.75
N SER A 250 -23.20 -10.26 5.65
CA SER A 250 -22.52 -9.32 6.53
C SER A 250 -23.10 -9.33 7.92
N ARG A 251 -22.25 -9.10 8.91
CA ARG A 251 -22.62 -8.95 10.31
C ARG A 251 -22.02 -7.65 10.82
N LEU A 252 -22.85 -6.87 11.46
CA LEU A 252 -22.43 -5.71 12.23
C LEU A 252 -22.40 -6.15 13.69
N LEU A 253 -21.23 -6.04 14.30
CA LEU A 253 -20.99 -6.39 15.68
C LEU A 253 -20.56 -5.16 16.47
N ARG A 254 -20.82 -5.23 17.76
CA ARG A 254 -20.31 -4.31 18.75
C ARG A 254 -19.70 -5.11 19.90
N GLY A 255 -18.39 -4.96 20.09
CA GLY A 255 -17.64 -5.92 20.91
C GLY A 255 -17.81 -7.33 20.31
N ASP A 256 -18.40 -8.23 21.10
CA ASP A 256 -18.70 -9.61 20.70
C ASP A 256 -20.19 -9.85 20.35
N GLU A 257 -21.04 -8.84 20.51
CA GLU A 257 -22.49 -8.96 20.26
C GLU A 257 -22.83 -8.61 18.81
N VAL A 258 -23.69 -9.42 18.18
CA VAL A 258 -24.21 -9.16 16.83
C VAL A 258 -25.41 -8.22 16.93
N ILE A 259 -25.25 -6.99 16.43
CA ILE A 259 -26.31 -5.98 16.47
C ILE A 259 -27.17 -5.95 15.20
N SER A 260 -26.65 -6.45 14.08
CA SER A 260 -27.44 -6.67 12.86
C SER A 260 -26.74 -7.65 11.91
N GLN A 261 -27.51 -8.34 11.08
CA GLN A 261 -27.01 -9.29 10.09
C GLN A 261 -27.77 -9.17 8.77
N VAL A 262 -27.02 -9.21 7.68
CA VAL A 262 -27.51 -9.31 6.32
C VAL A 262 -27.29 -10.74 5.85
N SER A 263 -28.39 -11.40 5.54
CA SER A 263 -28.42 -12.77 5.00
C SER A 263 -28.19 -12.76 3.49
N PRO A 264 -27.70 -13.86 2.91
CA PRO A 264 -27.45 -13.92 1.47
C PRO A 264 -28.76 -13.87 0.69
N SER A 265 -28.79 -13.10 -0.39
CA SER A 265 -29.87 -13.17 -1.36
C SER A 265 -29.75 -14.47 -2.16
N LEU A 266 -30.72 -15.36 -1.99
CA LEU A 266 -30.84 -16.60 -2.74
C LEU A 266 -31.96 -16.48 -3.79
N ASP A 267 -31.78 -17.12 -4.94
CA ASP A 267 -32.83 -17.23 -5.96
C ASP A 267 -33.85 -18.30 -5.54
N ASP A 268 -34.91 -18.45 -6.33
CA ASP A 268 -35.97 -19.45 -6.10
C ASP A 268 -35.43 -20.90 -6.10
N PHE A 269 -34.20 -21.12 -6.56
CA PHE A 269 -33.50 -22.41 -6.58
C PHE A 269 -32.45 -22.55 -5.46
N GLY A 270 -32.37 -21.59 -4.53
CA GLY A 270 -31.41 -21.60 -3.43
C GLY A 270 -29.97 -21.30 -3.85
N ARG A 271 -29.74 -20.77 -5.05
CA ARG A 271 -28.43 -20.30 -5.51
C ARG A 271 -28.21 -18.85 -5.14
N LEU A 272 -26.96 -18.48 -4.90
CA LEU A 272 -26.61 -17.12 -4.55
C LEU A 272 -26.91 -16.17 -5.72
N VAL A 273 -27.78 -15.18 -5.49
CA VAL A 273 -28.01 -14.08 -6.44
C VAL A 273 -26.84 -13.12 -6.29
N THR A 274 -25.83 -13.28 -7.12
CA THR A 274 -24.84 -12.22 -7.34
C THR A 274 -25.51 -11.17 -8.20
N THR A 275 -26.00 -10.08 -7.61
CA THR A 275 -26.45 -8.94 -8.43
C THR A 275 -25.26 -8.50 -9.29
N GLU A 276 -25.39 -8.61 -10.62
CA GLU A 276 -24.53 -7.94 -11.58
C GLU A 276 -24.72 -6.42 -11.43
N LYS A 277 -24.25 -5.87 -10.31
CA LYS A 277 -24.05 -4.43 -10.19
C LYS A 277 -22.70 -4.13 -10.82
N ASN A 278 -22.71 -3.04 -11.59
CA ASN A 278 -21.61 -2.48 -12.37
C ASN A 278 -20.25 -2.62 -11.69
N ASP A 279 -19.20 -2.75 -12.51
CA ASP A 279 -17.78 -2.99 -12.19
C ASP A 279 -17.13 -1.93 -11.24
N GLU A 280 -17.73 -1.65 -10.10
CA GLU A 280 -17.22 -0.73 -9.10
C GLU A 280 -16.41 -1.49 -8.05
N PRO A 281 -15.23 -0.98 -7.64
CA PRO A 281 -14.40 -1.56 -6.60
C PRO A 281 -15.01 -1.37 -5.19
N VAL A 282 -16.17 -0.73 -5.12
CA VAL A 282 -16.88 -0.37 -3.90
C VAL A 282 -18.14 -1.20 -3.77
N THR A 283 -18.33 -1.83 -2.61
CA THR A 283 -19.60 -2.48 -2.25
C THR A 283 -20.16 -1.83 -1.00
N ILE A 284 -21.47 -1.60 -0.98
CA ILE A 284 -22.18 -1.00 0.15
C ILE A 284 -22.98 -2.10 0.84
N VAL A 285 -22.79 -2.21 2.15
CA VAL A 285 -23.54 -3.09 3.04
C VAL A 285 -24.55 -2.26 3.81
N ASP A 286 -25.83 -2.58 3.66
CA ASP A 286 -26.94 -1.92 4.36
C ASP A 286 -27.45 -2.80 5.51
N PHE A 287 -27.37 -2.31 6.74
CA PHE A 287 -27.97 -2.93 7.93
C PHE A 287 -29.15 -2.07 8.38
N LYS A 288 -30.36 -2.61 8.34
CA LYS A 288 -31.57 -1.90 8.77
C LYS A 288 -31.87 -2.16 10.23
N HIS A 289 -32.42 -1.15 10.91
CA HIS A 289 -32.87 -1.26 12.30
C HIS A 289 -31.82 -1.84 13.27
N ALA A 290 -30.54 -1.55 13.06
CA ALA A 290 -29.47 -2.01 13.93
C ALA A 290 -29.50 -1.24 15.25
N VAL A 291 -29.28 -1.95 16.37
CA VAL A 291 -29.16 -1.31 17.68
C VAL A 291 -27.95 -0.40 17.69
N THR A 292 -28.15 0.86 18.04
CA THR A 292 -27.09 1.86 18.18
C THR A 292 -27.13 2.43 19.60
N SER A 293 -26.00 2.94 20.10
CA SER A 293 -26.00 3.68 21.36
C SER A 293 -25.27 5.03 21.25
N GLY A 294 -25.33 5.65 20.08
CA GLY A 294 -24.70 6.94 19.84
C GLY A 294 -25.38 8.06 20.61
N VAL A 295 -24.66 8.68 21.55
CA VAL A 295 -25.04 9.96 22.15
C VAL A 295 -24.39 11.08 21.34
N ASN A 296 -25.07 12.21 21.15
CA ASN A 296 -24.55 13.34 20.37
C ASN A 296 -23.13 13.74 20.84
N GLY A 297 -22.19 13.89 19.90
CA GLY A 297 -20.81 14.28 20.17
C GLY A 297 -19.90 13.15 20.64
N SER A 298 -20.42 11.93 20.87
CA SER A 298 -19.61 10.77 21.23
C SER A 298 -18.98 10.12 19.99
N VAL A 299 -17.78 9.58 20.19
CA VAL A 299 -17.11 8.68 19.24
C VAL A 299 -17.16 7.28 19.82
N VAL A 300 -17.62 6.33 19.02
CA VAL A 300 -17.71 4.93 19.40
C VAL A 300 -16.68 4.15 18.57
N TRP A 301 -15.85 3.36 19.27
CA TRP A 301 -14.67 2.69 18.70
C TRP A 301 -14.83 1.17 18.57
N ASP A 302 -15.86 0.59 19.20
CA ASP A 302 -16.04 -0.85 19.38
C ASP A 302 -16.84 -1.54 18.26
N TYR A 303 -17.13 -0.82 17.17
CA TYR A 303 -17.81 -1.41 16.01
C TYR A 303 -16.87 -2.29 15.19
N ARG A 304 -17.42 -3.43 14.77
CA ARG A 304 -16.77 -4.40 13.88
C ARG A 304 -17.73 -4.81 12.79
N VAL A 305 -17.25 -4.80 11.55
CA VAL A 305 -17.99 -5.34 10.41
C VAL A 305 -17.28 -6.59 9.93
N GLU A 306 -18.01 -7.70 9.95
CA GLU A 306 -17.60 -8.96 9.33
C GLU A 306 -18.41 -9.14 8.05
N SER A 307 -17.77 -9.44 6.94
CA SER A 307 -18.46 -9.62 5.66
C SER A 307 -17.83 -10.72 4.84
N VAL A 308 -18.66 -11.52 4.19
CA VAL A 308 -18.24 -12.37 3.09
C VAL A 308 -18.61 -11.62 1.82
N VAL A 309 -17.61 -11.31 1.01
CA VAL A 309 -17.80 -10.62 -0.26
C VAL A 309 -17.29 -11.50 -1.39
N GLY A 310 -18.04 -11.58 -2.48
CA GLY A 310 -17.54 -12.20 -3.70
C GLY A 310 -16.64 -11.22 -4.44
N LEU A 311 -15.51 -11.74 -4.90
CA LEU A 311 -14.51 -11.04 -5.69
C LEU A 311 -14.63 -11.49 -7.13
N LYS A 312 -14.75 -10.51 -8.04
CA LYS A 312 -14.61 -10.74 -9.48
C LYS A 312 -13.51 -9.81 -10.01
N ALA A 313 -12.45 -10.44 -10.51
CA ALA A 313 -11.32 -9.82 -11.21
C ALA A 313 -11.20 -10.46 -12.61
N GLU A 314 -10.47 -9.80 -13.52
CA GLU A 314 -10.34 -10.24 -14.93
C GLU A 314 -9.90 -11.70 -15.10
N PHE A 315 -9.11 -12.23 -14.17
CA PHE A 315 -8.58 -13.60 -14.23
C PHE A 315 -8.86 -14.43 -12.97
N ALA A 316 -9.68 -13.92 -12.04
CA ALA A 316 -9.93 -14.60 -10.77
C ALA A 316 -11.34 -14.32 -10.24
N HIS A 317 -11.99 -15.37 -9.75
CA HIS A 317 -13.24 -15.32 -9.01
C HIS A 317 -13.07 -16.06 -7.69
N GLY A 318 -13.67 -15.55 -6.61
CA GLY A 318 -13.60 -16.20 -5.32
C GLY A 318 -14.40 -15.46 -4.26
N PHE A 319 -14.33 -15.94 -3.02
CA PHE A 319 -14.94 -15.27 -1.87
C PHE A 319 -13.86 -14.78 -0.92
N LEU A 320 -14.12 -13.65 -0.29
CA LEU A 320 -13.24 -13.05 0.70
C LEU A 320 -14.01 -12.96 2.02
N SER A 321 -13.41 -13.50 3.07
CA SER A 321 -13.82 -13.22 4.45
C SER A 321 -13.15 -11.94 4.88
N VAL A 322 -13.92 -10.92 5.21
CA VAL A 322 -13.47 -9.58 5.55
C VAL A 322 -13.81 -9.29 6.99
N ILE A 323 -12.84 -8.75 7.73
CA ILE A 323 -13.00 -8.32 9.11
C ILE A 323 -12.44 -6.91 9.24
N CYS A 324 -13.34 -5.94 9.41
CA CYS A 324 -13.02 -4.55 9.68
C CYS A 324 -13.29 -4.28 11.17
N SER A 325 -12.24 -4.25 11.98
CA SER A 325 -12.34 -4.04 13.44
C SER A 325 -11.92 -2.63 13.85
N GLY A 326 -12.51 -2.15 14.95
CA GLY A 326 -12.15 -0.86 15.54
C GLY A 326 -12.54 0.30 14.64
N ILE A 327 -13.75 0.24 14.06
CA ILE A 327 -14.24 1.26 13.14
C ILE A 327 -14.71 2.47 13.97
N PRO A 328 -14.05 3.64 13.84
CA PRO A 328 -14.40 4.80 14.66
C PRO A 328 -15.57 5.55 14.04
N VAL A 329 -16.70 5.59 14.75
CA VAL A 329 -17.92 6.26 14.27
C VAL A 329 -18.22 7.45 15.17
N LYS A 330 -18.27 8.64 14.57
CA LYS A 330 -18.62 9.88 15.26
C LYS A 330 -20.09 10.18 15.04
N PHE A 331 -20.84 10.40 16.13
CA PHE A 331 -22.24 10.79 16.08
C PHE A 331 -22.40 12.31 16.23
N THR A 332 -23.21 12.90 15.36
CA THR A 332 -23.51 14.33 15.32
C THR A 332 -25.00 14.56 15.11
N THR A 333 -25.51 15.68 15.60
CA THR A 333 -26.91 16.09 15.37
C THR A 333 -27.01 17.13 14.29
N ASP A 334 -28.01 17.02 13.43
CA ASP A 334 -28.36 18.07 12.48
C ASP A 334 -29.09 19.24 13.17
N ALA A 335 -29.39 20.29 12.41
CA ALA A 335 -30.13 21.45 12.91
C ALA A 335 -31.57 21.12 13.33
N ALA A 336 -32.12 19.99 12.90
CA ALA A 336 -33.44 19.49 13.29
C ALA A 336 -33.39 18.57 14.52
N GLY A 337 -32.20 18.27 15.06
CA GLY A 337 -32.00 17.40 16.21
C GLY A 337 -31.90 15.90 15.86
N ASN A 338 -31.87 15.53 14.57
CA ASN A 338 -31.68 14.15 14.16
C ASN A 338 -30.21 13.74 14.32
N VAL A 339 -29.98 12.61 14.95
CA VAL A 339 -28.63 12.04 15.12
C VAL A 339 -28.23 11.29 13.85
N PHE A 340 -27.03 11.55 13.36
CA PHE A 340 -26.39 10.81 12.28
C PHE A 340 -24.96 10.43 12.69
N GLY A 341 -24.46 9.33 12.12
CA GLY A 341 -23.10 8.85 12.35
C GLY A 341 -22.27 8.86 11.08
N SER A 342 -20.99 9.18 11.19
CA SER A 342 -20.03 9.06 10.08
C SER A 342 -18.72 8.45 10.53
N LEU A 343 -17.99 7.84 9.59
CA LEU A 343 -16.61 7.40 9.83
C LEU A 343 -15.76 8.61 10.29
N LEU A 344 -15.00 8.43 11.38
CA LEU A 344 -14.06 9.43 11.88
C LEU A 344 -12.69 9.21 11.23
N GLY A 345 -12.20 10.23 10.53
CA GLY A 345 -10.90 10.18 9.85
C GLY A 345 -10.97 9.54 8.46
N GLY A 346 -9.81 9.14 7.94
CA GLY A 346 -9.67 8.47 6.65
C GLY A 346 -10.15 7.02 6.65
N MET A 347 -9.93 6.33 5.52
CA MET A 347 -10.34 4.94 5.36
C MET A 347 -9.72 4.01 6.41
N ARG A 348 -10.49 3.03 6.90
CA ARG A 348 -9.99 2.03 7.87
C ARG A 348 -9.57 0.76 7.15
N ARG A 349 -8.31 0.34 7.30
CA ARG A 349 -7.80 -0.93 6.74
C ARG A 349 -8.47 -2.13 7.41
N CYS A 350 -8.91 -3.09 6.60
CA CYS A 350 -9.54 -4.33 7.06
C CYS A 350 -8.63 -5.54 6.83
N GLY A 351 -8.75 -6.53 7.72
CA GLY A 351 -8.17 -7.84 7.49
C GLY A 351 -9.05 -8.63 6.53
N TYR A 352 -8.44 -9.47 5.69
CA TYR A 352 -9.20 -10.39 4.85
C TYR A 352 -8.46 -11.71 4.65
N SER A 353 -9.23 -12.76 4.36
CA SER A 353 -8.72 -14.06 3.93
C SER A 353 -9.51 -14.56 2.72
N LEU A 354 -8.81 -15.22 1.78
CA LEU A 354 -9.45 -15.84 0.63
C LEU A 354 -10.13 -17.14 1.06
N ARG A 355 -11.35 -17.38 0.58
CA ARG A 355 -12.09 -18.63 0.77
C ARG A 355 -12.32 -19.29 -0.59
N ASP A 356 -12.02 -20.58 -0.65
CA ASP A 356 -12.23 -21.40 -1.85
C ASP A 356 -13.71 -21.83 -1.99
N ASN A 357 -14.48 -21.85 -0.89
CA ASN A 357 -15.91 -22.16 -0.89
C ASN A 357 -16.66 -21.44 0.26
N LEU A 358 -17.95 -21.14 0.05
CA LEU A 358 -18.81 -20.52 1.08
C LEU A 358 -19.09 -21.46 2.28
N ASN A 359 -18.91 -22.77 2.10
CA ASN A 359 -19.28 -23.81 3.08
C ASN A 359 -18.14 -24.29 3.98
N SER A 360 -16.92 -23.73 3.90
CA SER A 360 -15.86 -24.09 4.86
C SER A 360 -16.05 -23.30 6.15
N VAL A 361 -16.78 -23.90 7.09
CA VAL A 361 -16.86 -23.52 8.50
C VAL A 361 -15.61 -24.00 9.23
#